data_AF-A0A9Q7WI55-F1
#
_entry.id   AF-A0A9Q7WI55-F1
#
_cell.length_a   1.000
_cell.length_b   1.000
_cell.length_c   1.000
_cell.angle_alpha   90.00
_cell.angle_beta   90.00
_cell.angle_gamma   90.00
#
_symmetry.space_group_name_H-M   'P 1'
#
loop_
_entity.id
_entity.type
_entity.pdbx_description
1 polymer ?
#
loop_
_entity_poly.entity_id
_entity_poly.type
_entity_poly.pdbx_seq_one_letter_code
_entity_poly.pdbx_strand_id
1 'polypeptide(L)'
;MEVKDEYPADELASREEHLQVLRGLVRKRRACVAAADLAELELGRELGQHCQKFGVSMDELADELELRTSAMVGFRDMSQGKFTALSPDGTVPTVTYGHVSELTEKYGPVSRVIGHVGSDVVLYESDLGLKPFYRDGDRYGKYIFCEHMLLRFGDDAWVQVEGMQFGYGGTGPSNAYRVLLGVGLPEEIAELVFARNSINLIIGDDGDIVEKEFDDYPPSLPKLADDGSLVVIIHGSRLGESNRELLRWWIDYLDSEDVRVPWTDGPRRISVYHSRSDAREDGFDSYDGIPQLIIEQGDLQIWLIEFVEDDSSVWIPRQFRRYLEILGALPEDIIAGDDASRFHRWKMSHGHRRPRIVPLGAGKVSRVPKLRDV
;
A
#
# COMPACT_ATOMS: atom_id res chain seq x y z
N MET A 1 3.88 7.87 50.88
CA MET A 1 5.34 8.01 51.02
C MET A 1 5.91 7.53 49.68
N GLU A 2 6.01 8.44 48.71
CA GLU A 2 6.55 8.13 47.39
C GLU A 2 8.07 8.03 47.51
N VAL A 3 8.60 6.82 47.35
CA VAL A 3 10.03 6.61 47.18
C VAL A 3 10.31 6.82 45.69
N LYS A 4 10.78 8.01 45.33
CA LYS A 4 11.40 8.23 44.02
C LYS A 4 12.81 7.67 44.09
N ASP A 5 13.01 6.49 43.52
CA ASP A 5 14.35 5.96 43.24
C ASP A 5 14.97 6.80 42.12
N GLU A 6 15.62 7.90 42.50
CA GLU A 6 16.51 8.65 41.61
C GLU A 6 17.81 7.86 41.46
N TYR A 7 17.92 7.12 40.36
CA TYR A 7 19.18 6.49 39.96
C TYR A 7 20.22 7.58 39.67
N PRO A 8 21.49 7.42 40.10
CA PRO A 8 22.57 8.33 39.76
C PRO A 8 22.69 8.53 38.25
N ALA A 9 22.97 9.76 37.80
CA ALA A 9 23.08 10.09 36.37
C ALA A 9 24.10 9.20 35.62
N ASP A 10 25.15 8.75 36.30
CA ASP A 10 26.18 7.87 35.76
C ASP A 10 25.67 6.44 35.52
N GLU A 11 24.74 5.94 36.35
CA GLU A 11 24.09 4.64 36.15
C GLU A 11 23.04 4.68 35.03
N LEU A 12 22.34 5.81 34.87
CA LEU A 12 21.41 6.02 33.75
C LEU A 12 22.15 6.09 32.41
N ALA A 13 23.30 6.77 32.36
CA ALA A 13 24.15 6.82 31.16
C ALA A 13 24.68 5.42 30.79
N SER A 14 25.18 4.66 31.78
CA SER A 14 25.67 3.30 31.57
C SER A 14 24.57 2.32 31.12
N ARG A 15 23.34 2.48 31.65
CA ARG A 15 22.17 1.70 31.23
C ARG A 15 21.78 1.99 29.78
N GLU A 16 21.78 3.25 29.35
CA GLU A 16 21.43 3.61 27.96
C GLU A 16 22.48 3.11 26.97
N GLU A 17 23.77 3.18 27.30
CA GLU A 17 24.84 2.57 26.49
C GLU A 17 24.64 1.06 26.33
N HIS A 18 24.29 0.37 27.43
CA HIS A 18 24.03 -1.07 27.39
C HIS A 18 22.79 -1.40 26.53
N LEU A 19 21.71 -0.61 26.64
CA LEU A 19 20.51 -0.76 25.81
C LEU A 19 20.80 -0.53 24.33
N GLN A 20 21.67 0.43 23.97
CA GLN A 20 22.08 0.65 22.59
C GLN A 20 22.85 -0.54 22.01
N VAL A 21 23.73 -1.17 22.80
CA VAL A 21 24.42 -2.41 22.40
C VAL A 21 23.42 -3.54 22.17
N LEU A 22 22.47 -3.73 23.08
CA LEU A 22 21.42 -4.75 22.94
C LEU A 22 20.55 -4.50 21.69
N ARG A 23 20.12 -3.25 21.44
CA ARG A 23 19.41 -2.88 20.21
C ARG A 23 20.24 -3.16 18.95
N GLY A 24 21.56 -2.95 19.01
CA GLY A 24 22.49 -3.30 17.93
C GLY A 24 22.55 -4.81 17.67
N LEU A 25 22.63 -5.61 18.72
CA LEU A 25 22.65 -7.08 18.64
C LEU A 25 21.31 -7.65 18.15
N VAL A 26 20.19 -7.08 18.59
CA VAL A 26 18.84 -7.44 18.08
C VAL A 26 18.75 -7.15 16.59
N ARG A 27 19.19 -5.98 16.12
CA ARG A 27 19.23 -5.65 14.69
C ARG A 27 20.10 -6.63 13.89
N LYS A 28 21.28 -6.99 14.42
CA LYS A 28 22.18 -7.97 13.78
C LYS A 28 21.56 -9.36 13.71
N ARG A 29 20.93 -9.82 14.80
CA ARG A 29 20.19 -11.08 14.83
C ARG A 29 19.06 -11.08 13.79
N ARG A 30 18.27 -10.01 13.72
CA ARG A 30 17.19 -9.85 12.73
C ARG A 30 17.72 -9.94 11.30
N ALA A 31 18.82 -9.26 10.98
CA ALA A 31 19.45 -9.35 9.67
C ALA A 31 19.95 -10.77 9.32
N CYS A 32 20.52 -11.48 10.31
CA CYS A 32 20.98 -12.87 10.11
C CYS A 32 19.81 -13.85 9.91
N VAL A 33 18.71 -13.68 10.65
CA VAL A 33 17.50 -14.50 10.48
C VAL A 33 16.88 -14.25 9.11
N ALA A 34 16.70 -13.00 8.72
CA ALA A 34 16.16 -12.66 7.39
C ALA A 34 17.03 -13.19 6.24
N ALA A 35 18.36 -13.18 6.39
CA ALA A 35 19.27 -13.74 5.39
C ALA A 35 19.23 -15.28 5.36
N ALA A 36 19.03 -15.94 6.51
CA ALA A 36 18.86 -17.39 6.58
C ALA A 36 17.53 -17.81 5.94
N ASP A 37 16.43 -17.12 6.27
CA ASP A 37 15.11 -17.35 5.70
C ASP A 37 15.13 -17.20 4.16
N LEU A 38 15.79 -16.16 3.64
CA LEU A 38 15.95 -15.97 2.20
C LEU A 38 16.73 -17.13 1.54
N ALA A 39 17.82 -17.58 2.16
CA ALA A 39 18.61 -18.70 1.64
C ALA A 39 17.81 -20.02 1.64
N GLU A 40 16.98 -20.24 2.66
CA GLU A 40 16.10 -21.40 2.76
C GLU A 40 14.96 -21.38 1.71
N LEU A 41 14.41 -20.19 1.41
CA LEU A 41 13.45 -19.98 0.32
C LEU A 41 14.07 -20.27 -1.06
N GLU A 42 15.26 -19.76 -1.32
CA GLU A 42 16.00 -19.99 -2.57
C GLU A 42 16.29 -21.48 -2.73
N LEU A 43 16.81 -22.13 -1.68
CA LEU A 43 17.07 -23.57 -1.67
C LEU A 43 15.80 -24.35 -1.99
N GLY A 44 14.70 -24.08 -1.29
CA GLY A 44 13.42 -24.74 -1.53
C GLY A 44 12.93 -24.64 -2.98
N ARG A 45 13.11 -23.46 -3.61
CA ARG A 45 12.69 -23.21 -4.98
C ARG A 45 13.46 -24.09 -5.96
N GLU A 46 14.79 -24.12 -5.79
CA GLU A 46 15.67 -24.94 -6.63
C GLU A 46 15.39 -26.44 -6.44
N LEU A 47 15.11 -26.88 -5.21
CA LEU A 47 14.71 -28.26 -4.92
C LEU A 47 13.42 -28.65 -5.62
N GLY A 48 12.39 -27.80 -5.56
CA GLY A 48 11.12 -28.03 -6.23
C GLY A 48 11.27 -28.11 -7.76
N GLN A 49 12.04 -27.19 -8.34
CA GLN A 49 12.34 -27.20 -9.77
C GLN A 49 13.12 -28.44 -10.20
N HIS A 50 14.08 -28.88 -9.39
CA HIS A 50 14.87 -30.08 -9.67
C HIS A 50 13.99 -31.33 -9.70
N CYS A 51 13.17 -31.56 -8.67
CA CYS A 51 12.23 -32.68 -8.63
C CYS A 51 11.29 -32.69 -9.84
N GLN A 52 10.75 -31.52 -10.21
CA GLN A 52 9.83 -31.40 -11.36
C GLN A 52 10.53 -31.67 -12.69
N LYS A 53 11.74 -31.13 -12.88
CA LYS A 53 12.48 -31.21 -14.14
C LYS A 53 13.03 -32.61 -14.41
N PHE A 54 13.47 -33.30 -13.36
CA PHE A 54 14.17 -34.58 -13.49
C PHE A 54 13.34 -35.78 -13.03
N GLY A 55 12.13 -35.56 -12.49
CA GLY A 55 11.25 -36.64 -12.02
C GLY A 55 11.77 -37.39 -10.80
N VAL A 56 12.68 -36.79 -10.05
CA VAL A 56 13.31 -37.37 -8.84
C VAL A 56 12.45 -37.03 -7.63
N SER A 57 12.28 -38.00 -6.73
CA SER A 57 11.52 -37.80 -5.50
C SER A 57 12.30 -36.95 -4.48
N MET A 58 11.57 -36.33 -3.53
CA MET A 58 12.22 -35.52 -2.49
C MET A 58 13.03 -36.36 -1.50
N ASP A 59 12.66 -37.63 -1.33
CA ASP A 59 13.41 -38.59 -0.50
C ASP A 59 14.77 -38.93 -1.12
N GLU A 60 14.79 -39.21 -2.42
CA GLU A 60 16.04 -39.48 -3.15
C GLU A 60 17.00 -38.30 -3.12
N LEU A 61 16.48 -37.08 -3.27
CA LEU A 61 17.30 -35.86 -3.21
C LEU A 61 17.83 -35.58 -1.79
N ALA A 62 17.08 -35.98 -0.75
CA ALA A 62 17.49 -35.81 0.64
C ALA A 62 18.66 -36.70 1.01
N ASP A 63 18.62 -37.95 0.55
CA ASP A 63 19.74 -38.89 0.73
C ASP A 63 21.00 -38.38 0.01
N GLU A 64 20.87 -37.80 -1.19
CA GLU A 64 22.01 -37.28 -1.97
C GLU A 64 22.63 -36.02 -1.34
N LEU A 65 21.82 -35.13 -0.76
CA LEU A 65 22.29 -33.88 -0.15
C LEU A 65 22.62 -34.01 1.34
N GLU A 66 22.55 -35.22 1.90
CA GLU A 66 22.72 -35.51 3.33
C GLU A 66 21.79 -34.67 4.23
N LEU A 67 20.58 -34.40 3.76
CA LEU A 67 19.54 -33.67 4.48
C LEU A 67 18.42 -34.62 4.91
N ARG A 68 17.63 -34.20 5.91
CA ARG A 68 16.41 -34.93 6.27
C ARG A 68 15.32 -34.61 5.26
N THR A 69 14.58 -35.62 4.76
CA THR A 69 13.43 -35.39 3.86
C THR A 69 12.45 -34.36 4.43
N SER A 70 12.16 -34.42 5.73
CA SER A 70 11.24 -33.47 6.38
C SER A 70 11.73 -32.02 6.31
N ALA A 71 13.04 -31.78 6.38
CA ALA A 71 13.62 -30.45 6.21
C ALA A 71 13.51 -29.99 4.75
N MET A 72 13.73 -30.90 3.78
CA MET A 72 13.62 -30.58 2.36
C MET A 72 12.20 -30.33 1.88
N VAL A 73 11.24 -31.13 2.35
CA VAL A 73 9.81 -30.88 2.19
C VAL A 73 9.47 -29.53 2.82
N GLY A 74 10.02 -29.24 4.01
CA GLY A 74 10.00 -27.93 4.65
C GLY A 74 10.44 -26.82 3.69
N PHE A 75 11.69 -26.82 3.22
CA PHE A 75 12.25 -25.83 2.30
C PHE A 75 11.41 -25.67 1.03
N ARG A 76 11.04 -26.76 0.36
CA ARG A 76 10.18 -26.70 -0.83
C ARG A 76 8.85 -26.02 -0.51
N ASP A 77 8.21 -26.43 0.57
CA ASP A 77 6.95 -25.84 1.01
C ASP A 77 7.14 -24.33 1.33
N MET A 78 8.25 -23.95 1.99
CA MET A 78 8.63 -22.55 2.24
C MET A 78 8.69 -21.74 0.94
N SER A 79 9.40 -22.27 -0.04
CA SER A 79 9.55 -21.69 -1.38
C SER A 79 8.30 -21.75 -2.27
N GLN A 80 7.24 -22.41 -1.82
CA GLN A 80 5.93 -22.35 -2.45
C GLN A 80 5.02 -21.35 -1.72
N GLY A 81 5.60 -20.51 -0.86
CA GLY A 81 4.89 -19.55 -0.03
C GLY A 81 4.17 -20.18 1.15
N LYS A 82 4.42 -21.47 1.45
CA LYS A 82 3.86 -22.05 2.67
C LYS A 82 4.59 -21.55 3.89
N PHE A 83 5.86 -21.12 3.75
CA PHE A 83 6.62 -20.68 4.90
C PHE A 83 7.65 -19.57 4.73
N THR A 84 7.16 -18.35 4.65
CA THR A 84 7.60 -17.17 5.42
C THR A 84 6.48 -16.15 5.25
N ALA A 85 6.43 -15.18 6.15
CA ALA A 85 5.78 -13.87 6.07
C ALA A 85 5.40 -13.26 4.70
N LEU A 86 6.08 -13.66 3.64
CA LEU A 86 5.85 -13.29 2.26
C LEU A 86 6.15 -14.53 1.40
N SER A 87 5.38 -14.74 0.33
CA SER A 87 5.66 -15.68 -0.73
C SER A 87 7.00 -15.36 -1.42
N PRO A 88 7.59 -16.29 -2.19
CA PRO A 88 8.93 -16.13 -2.76
C PRO A 88 9.11 -14.93 -3.69
N ASP A 89 8.01 -14.44 -4.27
CA ASP A 89 7.93 -13.22 -5.08
C ASP A 89 7.79 -11.94 -4.24
N GLY A 90 7.77 -12.06 -2.91
CA GLY A 90 7.68 -10.98 -1.95
C GLY A 90 6.25 -10.50 -1.68
N THR A 91 5.23 -11.33 -1.93
CA THR A 91 3.82 -10.99 -1.68
C THR A 91 3.31 -11.56 -0.34
N VAL A 92 2.37 -10.94 0.35
CA VAL A 92 1.73 -11.51 1.54
C VAL A 92 0.89 -12.70 1.09
N PRO A 93 1.13 -13.93 1.58
CA PRO A 93 0.34 -15.09 1.18
C PRO A 93 -1.11 -14.96 1.65
N THR A 94 -2.03 -15.55 0.88
CA THR A 94 -3.44 -15.68 1.25
C THR A 94 -3.68 -17.11 1.73
N VAL A 95 -4.29 -17.26 2.91
CA VAL A 95 -4.61 -18.56 3.51
C VAL A 95 -6.07 -18.67 3.88
N THR A 96 -6.59 -19.90 3.83
CA THR A 96 -7.92 -20.19 4.35
C THR A 96 -7.90 -20.14 5.87
N TYR A 97 -9.04 -19.79 6.47
CA TYR A 97 -9.17 -19.66 7.92
C TYR A 97 -8.79 -20.92 8.71
N GLY A 98 -8.88 -22.11 8.08
CA GLY A 98 -8.54 -23.38 8.72
C GLY A 98 -7.04 -23.59 8.95
N HIS A 99 -6.19 -22.85 8.25
CA HIS A 99 -4.72 -22.97 8.37
C HIS A 99 -4.11 -21.99 9.37
N VAL A 100 -4.88 -21.05 9.92
CA VAL A 100 -4.33 -19.99 10.77
C VAL A 100 -3.67 -20.55 12.05
N SER A 101 -4.24 -21.60 12.65
CA SER A 101 -3.66 -22.24 13.84
C SER A 101 -2.29 -22.85 13.60
N GLU A 102 -2.07 -23.43 12.41
CA GLU A 102 -0.77 -24.00 12.01
C GLU A 102 0.30 -22.89 11.90
N LEU A 103 -0.12 -21.69 11.48
CA LEU A 103 0.77 -20.52 11.41
C LEU A 103 1.13 -20.02 12.81
N THR A 104 0.20 -20.05 13.77
CA THR A 104 0.48 -19.68 15.17
C THR A 104 1.52 -20.62 15.80
N GLU A 105 1.40 -21.94 15.58
CA GLU A 105 2.38 -22.91 16.08
C GLU A 105 3.77 -22.68 15.50
N LYS A 106 3.83 -22.23 14.24
CA LYS A 106 5.09 -22.07 13.53
C LYS A 106 5.78 -20.72 13.75
N TYR A 107 5.03 -19.62 13.67
CA TYR A 107 5.56 -18.26 13.70
C TYR A 107 5.43 -17.60 15.06
N GLY A 108 4.81 -18.30 16.02
CA GLY A 108 4.48 -17.75 17.32
C GLY A 108 3.11 -17.06 17.32
N PRO A 109 2.75 -16.42 18.44
CA PRO A 109 1.44 -15.80 18.60
C PRO A 109 1.21 -14.69 17.57
N VAL A 110 -0.07 -14.42 17.30
CA VAL A 110 -0.47 -13.23 16.55
C VAL A 110 -0.14 -11.99 17.38
N SER A 111 0.58 -11.06 16.78
CA SER A 111 0.97 -9.77 17.35
C SER A 111 0.16 -8.60 16.80
N ARG A 112 -0.50 -8.77 15.65
CA ARG A 112 -1.40 -7.76 15.08
C ARG A 112 -2.56 -8.40 14.31
N VAL A 113 -3.74 -7.83 14.47
CA VAL A 113 -4.95 -8.17 13.71
C VAL A 113 -5.48 -6.91 13.07
N ILE A 114 -5.69 -6.94 11.75
CA ILE A 114 -6.36 -5.85 11.02
C ILE A 114 -7.52 -6.48 10.28
N GLY A 115 -8.74 -6.05 10.56
CA GLY A 115 -9.95 -6.58 9.97
C GLY A 115 -10.92 -5.46 9.64
N HIS A 116 -11.45 -5.43 8.42
CA HIS A 116 -12.37 -4.38 8.00
C HIS A 116 -13.29 -4.87 6.87
N VAL A 117 -14.53 -4.35 6.82
CA VAL A 117 -15.50 -4.64 5.75
C VAL A 117 -15.01 -4.18 4.36
N GLY A 118 -14.12 -3.21 4.31
CA GLY A 118 -13.40 -2.75 3.11
C GLY A 118 -11.94 -3.21 3.16
N SER A 119 -11.51 -4.00 2.17
CA SER A 119 -10.15 -4.52 2.07
C SER A 119 -9.09 -3.45 1.76
N ASP A 120 -9.53 -2.35 1.18
CA ASP A 120 -8.77 -1.15 0.91
C ASP A 120 -8.32 -0.44 2.21
N VAL A 121 -9.16 -0.47 3.24
CA VAL A 121 -8.81 0.01 4.60
C VAL A 121 -7.80 -0.93 5.27
N VAL A 122 -7.96 -2.25 5.11
CA VAL A 122 -6.99 -3.24 5.63
C VAL A 122 -5.62 -3.03 5.01
N LEU A 123 -5.59 -2.83 3.69
CA LEU A 123 -4.37 -2.51 2.95
C LEU A 123 -3.70 -1.26 3.51
N TYR A 124 -4.48 -0.19 3.72
CA TYR A 124 -3.98 1.07 4.25
C TYR A 124 -3.38 0.92 5.65
N GLU A 125 -4.10 0.29 6.58
CA GLU A 125 -3.65 0.07 7.96
C GLU A 125 -2.48 -0.89 8.10
N SER A 126 -2.16 -1.68 7.07
CA SER A 126 -1.08 -2.66 7.15
C SER A 126 0.30 -2.02 7.34
N ASP A 127 0.44 -0.74 6.99
CA ASP A 127 1.72 -0.01 6.91
C ASP A 127 2.75 -0.66 5.97
N LEU A 128 2.34 -1.67 5.20
CA LEU A 128 3.19 -2.37 4.24
C LEU A 128 3.21 -1.61 2.91
N GLY A 129 4.32 -1.76 2.18
CA GLY A 129 4.35 -1.38 0.77
C GLY A 129 3.33 -2.19 -0.04
N LEU A 130 3.01 -1.73 -1.25
CA LEU A 130 2.00 -2.38 -2.09
C LEU A 130 2.47 -3.61 -2.84
N LYS A 131 3.79 -3.71 -3.07
CA LYS A 131 4.38 -4.87 -3.71
C LYS A 131 3.99 -6.18 -3.00
N PRO A 132 3.96 -6.24 -1.66
CA PRO A 132 3.35 -7.33 -0.90
C PRO A 132 1.94 -7.75 -1.34
N PHE A 133 1.13 -6.88 -1.93
CA PHE A 133 -0.25 -7.19 -2.31
C PHE A 133 -0.43 -7.41 -3.80
N TYR A 134 0.65 -7.44 -4.58
CA TYR A 134 0.57 -7.72 -6.00
C TYR A 134 0.13 -9.17 -6.26
N ARG A 135 -0.70 -9.33 -7.28
CA ARG A 135 -1.19 -10.60 -7.80
C ARG A 135 -1.15 -10.58 -9.31
N ASP A 136 -0.84 -11.72 -9.90
CA ASP A 136 -0.99 -11.94 -11.32
C ASP A 136 -2.35 -12.61 -11.59
N GLY A 137 -3.13 -12.05 -12.50
CA GLY A 137 -4.41 -12.58 -12.94
C GLY A 137 -4.42 -12.79 -14.45
N ASP A 138 -4.85 -13.96 -14.89
CA ASP A 138 -4.86 -14.33 -16.32
C ASP A 138 -5.62 -13.33 -17.21
N ARG A 139 -6.66 -12.68 -16.66
CA ARG A 139 -7.47 -11.67 -17.36
C ARG A 139 -7.07 -10.23 -17.05
N TYR A 140 -6.61 -9.99 -15.83
CA TYR A 140 -6.43 -8.64 -15.28
C TYR A 140 -4.97 -8.21 -15.24
N GLY A 141 -4.04 -9.07 -15.68
CA GLY A 141 -2.61 -8.80 -15.58
C GLY A 141 -2.24 -8.68 -14.10
N LYS A 142 -1.32 -7.76 -13.80
CA LYS A 142 -0.91 -7.52 -12.43
C LYS A 142 -1.89 -6.58 -11.72
N TYR A 143 -2.39 -6.95 -10.56
CA TYR A 143 -3.35 -6.16 -9.76
C TYR A 143 -3.02 -6.22 -8.25
N ILE A 144 -3.66 -5.38 -7.44
CA ILE A 144 -3.50 -5.35 -5.98
C ILE A 144 -4.68 -6.11 -5.42
N PHE A 145 -4.38 -7.03 -4.51
CA PHE A 145 -5.38 -7.76 -3.77
C PHE A 145 -5.02 -7.78 -2.29
N CYS A 146 -5.95 -7.28 -1.48
CA CYS A 146 -5.94 -7.42 -0.04
C CYS A 146 -7.24 -8.10 0.37
N GLU A 147 -7.17 -9.07 1.27
CA GLU A 147 -8.33 -9.64 1.94
C GLU A 147 -8.89 -8.68 3.00
N HIS A 148 -10.08 -9.03 3.49
CA HIS A 148 -10.75 -8.30 4.57
C HIS A 148 -10.11 -8.51 5.95
N MET A 149 -9.15 -9.43 6.09
CA MET A 149 -8.35 -9.60 7.31
C MET A 149 -6.89 -9.84 6.97
N LEU A 150 -6.03 -9.20 7.75
CA LEU A 150 -4.59 -9.36 7.74
C LEU A 150 -4.12 -9.67 9.17
N LEU A 151 -3.30 -10.71 9.32
CA LEU A 151 -2.70 -11.09 10.61
C LEU A 151 -1.19 -10.95 10.54
N ARG A 152 -0.59 -10.45 11.61
CA ARG A 152 0.85 -10.49 11.85
C ARG A 152 1.16 -11.49 12.95
N PHE A 153 2.11 -12.38 12.73
CA PHE A 153 2.65 -13.31 13.71
C PHE A 153 4.07 -12.88 14.08
N GLY A 154 4.34 -12.86 15.39
CA GLY A 154 5.62 -12.39 15.92
C GLY A 154 6.01 -11.01 15.38
N ASP A 155 7.30 -10.84 15.06
CA ASP A 155 7.79 -9.55 14.59
C ASP A 155 7.53 -9.29 13.11
N ASP A 156 7.53 -10.26 12.19
CA ASP A 156 7.61 -9.94 10.75
C ASP A 156 6.69 -10.77 9.84
N ALA A 157 5.93 -11.74 10.37
CA ALA A 157 5.17 -12.66 9.54
C ALA A 157 3.74 -12.22 9.24
N TRP A 158 3.45 -11.88 7.99
CA TRP A 158 2.12 -11.43 7.57
C TRP A 158 1.36 -12.50 6.78
N VAL A 159 0.03 -12.55 6.96
CA VAL A 159 -0.85 -13.37 6.13
C VAL A 159 -2.19 -12.67 5.90
N GLN A 160 -2.73 -12.80 4.70
CA GLN A 160 -4.10 -12.46 4.37
C GLN A 160 -4.99 -13.65 4.64
N VAL A 161 -6.14 -13.44 5.30
CA VAL A 161 -7.08 -14.54 5.58
C VAL A 161 -8.31 -14.39 4.67
N GLU A 162 -8.55 -15.39 3.82
CA GLU A 162 -9.66 -15.34 2.86
C GLU A 162 -11.03 -15.61 3.50
N GLY A 163 -12.08 -15.13 2.83
CA GLY A 163 -13.46 -15.44 3.20
C GLY A 163 -13.87 -14.85 4.55
N MET A 164 -13.28 -13.71 4.91
CA MET A 164 -13.57 -12.98 6.13
C MET A 164 -14.74 -12.02 5.92
N GLN A 165 -15.59 -11.93 6.95
CA GLN A 165 -16.76 -11.06 6.95
C GLN A 165 -16.80 -10.33 8.28
N PHE A 166 -16.84 -9.00 8.19
CA PHE A 166 -17.00 -8.08 9.33
C PHE A 166 -18.32 -7.37 9.19
N GLY A 167 -19.11 -7.40 10.26
CA GLY A 167 -20.39 -6.70 10.33
C GLY A 167 -21.38 -7.06 9.21
N TYR A 168 -22.32 -7.94 9.50
CA TYR A 168 -23.65 -7.97 8.86
C TYR A 168 -24.50 -8.91 9.74
N GLY A 169 -25.59 -8.38 10.28
CA GLY A 169 -26.40 -9.07 11.27
C GLY A 169 -27.03 -10.38 10.76
N GLY A 170 -26.59 -11.50 11.34
CA GLY A 170 -27.23 -12.82 11.30
C GLY A 170 -26.83 -13.69 10.11
N THR A 171 -26.48 -14.98 10.22
CA THR A 171 -26.74 -15.99 11.26
C THR A 171 -25.63 -17.04 11.25
N GLY A 172 -24.74 -17.00 12.23
CA GLY A 172 -23.74 -18.04 12.51
C GLY A 172 -22.36 -17.47 12.83
N PRO A 173 -21.47 -18.25 13.48
CA PRO A 173 -20.12 -17.78 13.79
C PRO A 173 -19.38 -17.51 12.47
N SER A 174 -19.01 -16.24 12.25
CA SER A 174 -18.28 -15.81 11.06
C SER A 174 -16.91 -16.47 11.02
N ASN A 175 -16.33 -16.63 9.83
CA ASN A 175 -14.95 -17.13 9.74
C ASN A 175 -13.99 -16.22 10.53
N ALA A 176 -14.24 -14.91 10.54
CA ALA A 176 -13.48 -13.96 11.36
C ALA A 176 -13.53 -14.31 12.85
N TYR A 177 -14.71 -14.55 13.42
CA TYR A 177 -14.85 -14.98 14.82
C TYR A 177 -14.04 -16.24 15.13
N ARG A 178 -14.13 -17.26 14.26
CA ARG A 178 -13.40 -18.53 14.43
C ARG A 178 -11.89 -18.35 14.35
N VAL A 179 -11.43 -17.50 13.44
CA VAL A 179 -10.00 -17.16 13.30
C VAL A 179 -9.50 -16.48 14.56
N LEU A 180 -10.21 -15.48 15.07
CA LEU A 180 -9.81 -14.73 16.26
C LEU A 180 -9.72 -15.63 17.50
N LEU A 181 -10.70 -16.51 17.71
CA LEU A 181 -10.60 -17.55 18.74
C LEU A 181 -9.43 -18.50 18.50
N GLY A 182 -9.25 -18.94 17.25
CA GLY A 182 -8.19 -19.88 16.85
C GLY A 182 -6.78 -19.34 17.05
N VAL A 183 -6.59 -18.02 17.02
CA VAL A 183 -5.31 -17.37 17.33
C VAL A 183 -5.14 -17.03 18.82
N GLY A 184 -6.09 -17.44 19.65
CA GLY A 184 -6.01 -17.32 21.11
C GLY A 184 -6.57 -16.02 21.67
N LEU A 185 -7.32 -15.23 20.90
CA LEU A 185 -7.98 -14.05 21.44
C LEU A 185 -9.14 -14.43 22.38
N PRO A 186 -9.40 -13.64 23.44
CA PRO A 186 -10.57 -13.82 24.30
C PRO A 186 -11.87 -13.80 23.50
N GLU A 187 -12.84 -14.62 23.90
CA GLU A 187 -14.15 -14.72 23.25
C GLU A 187 -14.84 -13.36 23.14
N GLU A 188 -14.79 -12.56 24.20
CA GLU A 188 -15.35 -11.20 24.25
C GLU A 188 -14.76 -10.27 23.19
N ILE A 189 -13.48 -10.42 22.85
CA ILE A 189 -12.81 -9.65 21.79
C ILE A 189 -13.19 -10.21 20.41
N ALA A 190 -13.22 -11.54 20.27
CA ALA A 190 -13.63 -12.17 19.02
C ALA A 190 -15.07 -11.81 18.64
N GLU A 191 -15.98 -11.70 19.61
CA GLU A 191 -17.39 -11.31 19.40
C GLU A 191 -17.57 -9.90 18.81
N LEU A 192 -16.57 -9.01 18.95
CA LEU A 192 -16.64 -7.66 18.40
C LEU A 192 -16.89 -7.64 16.89
N VAL A 193 -16.45 -8.66 16.15
CA VAL A 193 -16.66 -8.76 14.68
C VAL A 193 -18.13 -8.87 14.27
N PHE A 194 -19.01 -9.26 15.19
CA PHE A 194 -20.45 -9.31 14.93
C PHE A 194 -21.12 -7.95 15.11
N ALA A 195 -20.60 -7.13 16.03
CA ALA A 195 -21.15 -5.83 16.38
C ALA A 195 -20.49 -4.68 15.59
N ARG A 196 -19.28 -4.91 15.06
CA ARG A 196 -18.47 -3.90 14.40
C ARG A 196 -18.15 -4.33 12.97
N ASN A 197 -17.99 -3.32 12.10
CA ASN A 197 -17.53 -3.52 10.73
C ASN A 197 -16.00 -3.58 10.62
N SER A 198 -15.30 -3.52 11.77
CA SER A 198 -13.85 -3.43 11.83
C SER A 198 -13.29 -3.88 13.18
N ILE A 199 -12.03 -4.32 13.15
CA ILE A 199 -11.16 -4.57 14.31
C ILE A 199 -9.73 -4.19 13.93
N ASN A 200 -8.98 -3.57 14.84
CA ASN A 200 -7.56 -3.30 14.64
C ASN A 200 -6.87 -3.44 16.00
N LEU A 201 -6.16 -4.55 16.18
CA LEU A 201 -5.64 -4.98 17.47
C LEU A 201 -4.13 -5.14 17.40
N ILE A 202 -3.46 -4.63 18.42
CA ILE A 202 -2.05 -4.88 18.71
C ILE A 202 -2.01 -5.77 19.94
N ILE A 203 -1.29 -6.88 19.84
CA ILE A 203 -1.21 -7.91 20.89
C ILE A 203 0.23 -7.96 21.37
N GLY A 204 0.44 -7.66 22.66
CA GLY A 204 1.73 -7.71 23.33
C GLY A 204 2.19 -9.14 23.63
N ASP A 205 3.49 -9.30 23.90
CA ASP A 205 4.09 -10.60 24.25
C ASP A 205 3.54 -11.19 25.57
N ASP A 206 3.01 -10.34 26.44
CA ASP A 206 2.33 -10.70 27.69
C ASP A 206 0.84 -11.03 27.51
N GLY A 207 0.32 -10.89 26.28
CA GLY A 207 -1.07 -11.09 25.95
C GLY A 207 -1.95 -9.86 26.16
N ASP A 208 -1.36 -8.69 26.48
CA ASP A 208 -2.12 -7.44 26.54
C ASP A 208 -2.62 -7.06 25.14
N ILE A 209 -3.90 -6.75 25.04
CA ILE A 209 -4.55 -6.39 23.78
C ILE A 209 -4.88 -4.90 23.80
N VAL A 210 -4.33 -4.16 22.85
CA VAL A 210 -4.63 -2.75 22.64
C VAL A 210 -5.38 -2.61 21.32
N GLU A 211 -6.56 -1.99 21.38
CA GLU A 211 -7.27 -1.57 20.17
C GLU A 211 -6.60 -0.31 19.63
N LYS A 212 -6.17 -0.37 18.37
CA LYS A 212 -5.71 0.80 17.61
C LYS A 212 -6.93 1.37 16.89
N GLU A 213 -7.17 2.66 17.00
CA GLU A 213 -8.13 3.30 16.11
C GLU A 213 -7.62 3.22 14.67
N PHE A 214 -8.54 3.06 13.72
CA PHE A 214 -8.19 3.26 12.32
C PHE A 214 -7.82 4.73 12.15
N ASP A 215 -6.69 4.98 11.50
CA ASP A 215 -6.31 6.36 11.19
C ASP A 215 -7.32 6.95 10.21
N ASP A 216 -7.35 8.28 10.09
CA ASP A 216 -8.11 8.95 9.04
C ASP A 216 -7.60 8.44 7.69
N TYR A 217 -8.29 7.46 7.10
CA TYR A 217 -7.92 6.90 5.82
C TYR A 217 -8.22 7.92 4.71
N PRO A 218 -7.45 7.89 3.61
CA PRO A 218 -7.64 8.83 2.52
C PRO A 218 -9.09 8.79 2.02
N PRO A 219 -9.69 9.96 1.77
CA PRO A 219 -11.09 10.04 1.37
C PRO A 219 -11.38 9.42 -0.01
N SER A 220 -10.33 9.06 -0.76
CA SER A 220 -10.40 8.21 -1.96
C SER A 220 -9.16 7.34 -2.00
N LEU A 221 -9.32 6.02 -1.93
CA LEU A 221 -8.19 5.09 -1.93
C LEU A 221 -7.57 4.94 -3.33
N PRO A 222 -6.24 4.80 -3.44
CA PRO A 222 -5.58 4.62 -4.73
C PRO A 222 -5.99 3.31 -5.43
N LYS A 223 -6.22 3.38 -6.74
CA LYS A 223 -6.41 2.21 -7.62
C LYS A 223 -5.04 1.73 -8.15
N LEU A 224 -4.84 0.43 -8.37
CA LEU A 224 -3.65 -0.05 -9.07
C LEU A 224 -3.86 0.04 -10.59
N ALA A 225 -2.86 0.57 -11.29
CA ALA A 225 -2.75 0.52 -12.74
C ALA A 225 -1.92 -0.69 -13.22
N ASP A 226 -2.07 -1.03 -14.49
CA ASP A 226 -1.39 -2.17 -15.14
C ASP A 226 0.14 -2.18 -15.01
N ASP A 227 0.74 -1.00 -14.91
CA ASP A 227 2.19 -0.84 -14.78
C ASP A 227 2.68 -0.91 -13.33
N GLY A 228 1.78 -1.18 -12.37
CA GLY A 228 2.06 -1.23 -10.94
C GLY A 228 1.96 0.13 -10.23
N SER A 229 1.68 1.22 -10.95
CA SER A 229 1.50 2.54 -10.38
C SER A 229 0.18 2.65 -9.62
N LEU A 230 0.16 3.49 -8.58
CA LEU A 230 -1.08 3.86 -7.92
C LEU A 230 -1.72 5.07 -8.58
N VAL A 231 -3.05 5.09 -8.66
CA VAL A 231 -3.81 6.22 -9.20
C VAL A 231 -4.98 6.56 -8.28
N VAL A 232 -4.97 7.77 -7.73
CA VAL A 232 -6.13 8.37 -7.06
C VAL A 232 -6.89 9.21 -8.07
N ILE A 233 -8.21 9.11 -8.09
CA ILE A 233 -9.04 9.88 -9.02
C ILE A 233 -9.90 10.86 -8.22
N ILE A 234 -9.74 12.14 -8.52
CA ILE A 234 -10.55 13.21 -7.95
C ILE A 234 -11.43 13.79 -9.07
N HIS A 235 -12.73 13.51 -8.97
CA HIS A 235 -13.70 14.07 -9.90
C HIS A 235 -14.04 15.50 -9.52
N GLY A 236 -13.70 16.41 -10.42
CA GLY A 236 -14.18 17.77 -10.43
C GLY A 236 -15.70 17.86 -10.49
N SER A 237 -16.30 18.65 -9.59
CA SER A 237 -17.72 18.95 -9.60
C SER A 237 -17.89 20.45 -9.78
N ARG A 238 -18.94 20.83 -10.53
CA ARG A 238 -19.28 22.23 -10.82
C ARG A 238 -19.68 23.02 -9.56
N LEU A 239 -19.87 22.35 -8.41
CA LEU A 239 -20.50 22.90 -7.20
C LEU A 239 -19.72 22.75 -5.88
N GLY A 240 -18.59 22.05 -5.78
CA GLY A 240 -18.02 21.67 -4.47
C GLY A 240 -16.65 22.26 -4.12
N GLU A 241 -16.55 22.86 -2.92
CA GLU A 241 -15.28 23.03 -2.17
C GLU A 241 -14.66 21.68 -1.77
N SER A 242 -15.49 20.64 -1.67
CA SER A 242 -15.08 19.28 -1.26
C SER A 242 -13.89 18.72 -2.04
N ASN A 243 -13.84 18.90 -3.36
CA ASN A 243 -12.76 18.32 -4.17
C ASN A 243 -11.42 19.04 -4.00
N ARG A 244 -11.49 20.33 -3.67
CA ARG A 244 -10.31 21.13 -3.32
C ARG A 244 -9.75 20.65 -1.99
N GLU A 245 -10.63 20.33 -1.04
CA GLU A 245 -10.25 19.73 0.24
C GLU A 245 -9.71 18.31 0.06
N LEU A 246 -10.28 17.49 -0.81
CA LEU A 246 -9.73 16.16 -1.15
C LEU A 246 -8.30 16.27 -1.69
N LEU A 247 -8.05 17.19 -2.63
CA LEU A 247 -6.69 17.39 -3.13
C LEU A 247 -5.77 17.91 -2.03
N ARG A 248 -6.22 18.89 -1.24
CA ARG A 248 -5.42 19.44 -0.14
C ARG A 248 -5.03 18.36 0.86
N TRP A 249 -6.00 17.54 1.28
CA TRP A 249 -5.74 16.40 2.17
C TRP A 249 -4.65 15.50 1.59
N TRP A 250 -4.75 15.15 0.30
CA TRP A 250 -3.74 14.31 -0.35
C TRP A 250 -2.36 14.98 -0.39
N ILE A 251 -2.28 16.28 -0.66
CA ILE A 251 -1.00 16.99 -0.68
C ILE A 251 -0.42 17.09 0.73
N ASP A 252 -1.24 17.42 1.74
CA ASP A 252 -0.82 17.48 3.15
C ASP A 252 -0.36 16.10 3.63
N TYR A 253 -1.06 15.02 3.24
CA TYR A 253 -0.67 13.64 3.52
C TYR A 253 0.68 13.28 2.88
N LEU A 254 0.87 13.64 1.60
CA LEU A 254 2.11 13.36 0.86
C LEU A 254 3.30 14.23 1.31
N ASP A 255 3.05 15.37 1.94
CA ASP A 255 4.06 16.27 2.50
C ASP A 255 4.32 15.99 4.00
N SER A 256 3.50 15.16 4.65
CA SER A 256 3.64 14.82 6.06
C SER A 256 4.92 14.02 6.33
N GLU A 257 5.71 14.44 7.32
CA GLU A 257 6.91 13.71 7.75
C GLU A 257 6.57 12.39 8.46
N ASP A 258 5.36 12.28 9.01
CA ASP A 258 4.87 11.10 9.73
C ASP A 258 4.44 9.98 8.78
N VAL A 259 4.15 10.32 7.52
CA VAL A 259 3.71 9.39 6.48
C VAL A 259 4.85 9.17 5.49
N ARG A 260 5.76 8.24 5.82
CA ARG A 260 6.82 7.79 4.91
C ARG A 260 6.58 6.37 4.46
N VAL A 261 5.63 6.23 3.55
CA VAL A 261 5.40 4.98 2.83
C VAL A 261 6.25 4.97 1.56
N PRO A 262 6.95 3.88 1.23
CA PRO A 262 7.94 3.87 0.14
C PRO A 262 7.41 4.32 -1.24
N TRP A 263 6.10 4.20 -1.48
CA TRP A 263 5.47 4.58 -2.75
C TRP A 263 5.22 6.09 -2.90
N THR A 264 5.47 6.92 -1.88
CA THR A 264 5.43 8.39 -1.98
C THR A 264 6.81 9.01 -2.21
N ASP A 265 7.86 8.19 -2.23
CA ASP A 265 9.23 8.66 -2.41
C ASP A 265 9.49 9.11 -3.84
N GLY A 266 9.69 10.41 -4.05
CA GLY A 266 10.12 10.94 -5.33
C GLY A 266 9.79 12.41 -5.54
N PRO A 267 10.33 13.02 -6.61
CA PRO A 267 10.02 14.40 -6.93
C PRO A 267 8.57 14.54 -7.39
N ARG A 268 7.87 15.58 -6.90
CA ARG A 268 6.53 15.93 -7.36
C ARG A 268 6.58 16.53 -8.77
N ARG A 269 5.96 15.83 -9.72
CA ARG A 269 5.82 16.24 -11.14
C ARG A 269 4.36 16.57 -11.40
N ILE A 270 4.10 17.69 -12.08
CA ILE A 270 2.73 18.16 -12.32
C ILE A 270 2.58 18.41 -13.82
N SER A 271 1.46 17.96 -14.38
CA SER A 271 1.15 18.15 -15.80
C SER A 271 -0.28 18.60 -15.98
N VAL A 272 -0.45 19.73 -16.66
CA VAL A 272 -1.76 20.24 -17.07
C VAL A 272 -1.88 20.10 -18.58
N TYR A 273 -2.77 19.23 -19.02
CA TYR A 273 -3.15 19.08 -20.41
C TYR A 273 -4.11 20.18 -20.83
N HIS A 274 -3.86 20.72 -22.01
CA HIS A 274 -4.68 21.78 -22.58
C HIS A 274 -6.12 21.30 -22.85
N SER A 275 -6.27 20.08 -23.37
CA SER A 275 -7.56 19.43 -23.60
C SER A 275 -7.55 17.98 -23.12
N ARG A 276 -8.75 17.42 -22.92
CA ARG A 276 -8.91 15.98 -22.66
C ARG A 276 -8.40 15.13 -23.84
N SER A 277 -8.57 15.63 -25.06
CA SER A 277 -8.06 14.95 -26.26
C SER A 277 -6.54 14.85 -26.23
N ASP A 278 -5.85 15.90 -25.78
CA ASP A 278 -4.38 15.88 -25.63
C ASP A 278 -3.91 14.86 -24.60
N ALA A 279 -4.60 14.73 -23.47
CA ALA A 279 -4.30 13.72 -22.47
C ALA A 279 -4.56 12.29 -23.00
N ARG A 280 -5.67 12.09 -23.72
CA ARG A 280 -5.98 10.81 -24.37
C ARG A 280 -4.95 10.41 -25.43
N GLU A 281 -4.50 11.37 -26.23
CA GLU A 281 -3.43 11.15 -27.22
C GLU A 281 -2.12 10.71 -26.55
N ASP A 282 -1.83 11.18 -25.35
CA ASP A 282 -0.68 10.74 -24.54
C ASP A 282 -0.94 9.41 -23.82
N GLY A 283 -2.15 8.85 -23.94
CA GLY A 283 -2.52 7.54 -23.43
C GLY A 283 -3.30 7.55 -22.12
N PHE A 284 -3.68 8.70 -21.58
CA PHE A 284 -4.54 8.75 -20.40
C PHE A 284 -6.00 8.45 -20.77
N ASP A 285 -6.52 7.34 -20.28
CA ASP A 285 -7.90 6.91 -20.52
C ASP A 285 -8.34 6.01 -19.36
N SER A 286 -9.51 6.29 -18.79
CA SER A 286 -10.17 5.44 -17.79
C SER A 286 -11.68 5.60 -17.88
N TYR A 287 -12.42 4.63 -17.34
CA TYR A 287 -13.87 4.70 -17.23
C TYR A 287 -14.34 5.90 -16.38
N ASP A 288 -13.56 6.28 -15.38
CA ASP A 288 -13.82 7.45 -14.54
C ASP A 288 -13.67 8.78 -15.31
N GLY A 289 -12.99 8.75 -16.47
CA GLY A 289 -12.84 9.87 -17.39
C GLY A 289 -11.38 10.21 -17.67
N ILE A 290 -11.17 11.20 -18.54
CA ILE A 290 -9.83 11.61 -18.93
C ILE A 290 -9.33 12.73 -18.02
N PRO A 291 -8.20 12.55 -17.30
CA PRO A 291 -7.64 13.62 -16.49
C PRO A 291 -7.05 14.73 -17.36
N GLN A 292 -7.11 15.95 -16.85
CA GLN A 292 -6.39 17.09 -17.45
C GLN A 292 -5.34 17.66 -16.52
N LEU A 293 -5.47 17.48 -15.20
CA LEU A 293 -4.41 17.79 -14.25
C LEU A 293 -3.95 16.47 -13.61
N ILE A 294 -2.65 16.20 -13.72
CA ILE A 294 -2.01 14.98 -13.23
C ILE A 294 -0.86 15.38 -12.33
N ILE A 295 -0.82 14.80 -11.13
CA ILE A 295 0.25 14.98 -10.15
C ILE A 295 0.89 13.63 -9.93
N GLU A 296 2.19 13.51 -10.11
CA GLU A 296 2.95 12.28 -9.91
C GLU A 296 3.97 12.48 -8.78
N GLN A 297 4.01 11.56 -7.83
CA GLN A 297 4.98 11.54 -6.74
C GLN A 297 5.25 10.08 -6.32
N GLY A 298 6.51 9.66 -6.42
CA GLY A 298 6.89 8.26 -6.24
C GLY A 298 6.14 7.34 -7.20
N ASP A 299 5.50 6.30 -6.66
CA ASP A 299 4.68 5.36 -7.40
C ASP A 299 3.21 5.83 -7.56
N LEU A 300 2.80 6.90 -6.87
CA LEU A 300 1.45 7.47 -6.92
C LEU A 300 1.28 8.52 -8.02
N GLN A 301 0.11 8.49 -8.68
CA GLN A 301 -0.45 9.59 -9.43
C GLN A 301 -1.82 10.01 -8.86
N ILE A 302 -2.10 11.31 -8.88
CA ILE A 302 -3.43 11.89 -8.61
C ILE A 302 -3.96 12.47 -9.92
N TRP A 303 -5.11 11.96 -10.34
CA TRP A 303 -5.79 12.33 -11.58
C TRP A 303 -6.98 13.22 -11.25
N LEU A 304 -6.93 14.48 -11.69
CA LEU A 304 -8.05 15.40 -11.57
C LEU A 304 -8.84 15.47 -12.88
N ILE A 305 -10.10 15.06 -12.80
CA ILE A 305 -11.03 14.99 -13.92
C ILE A 305 -12.09 16.08 -13.73
N GLU A 306 -11.90 17.25 -14.33
CA GLU A 306 -12.88 18.35 -14.32
C GLU A 306 -13.63 18.42 -15.64
N PHE A 307 -14.94 18.70 -15.58
CA PHE A 307 -15.74 19.00 -16.77
C PHE A 307 -15.58 20.47 -17.16
N VAL A 308 -14.48 20.73 -17.87
CA VAL A 308 -14.21 22.03 -18.48
C VAL A 308 -14.50 21.96 -19.97
N GLU A 309 -15.15 23.00 -20.52
CA GLU A 309 -15.23 23.15 -21.97
C GLU A 309 -13.82 23.43 -22.51
N ASP A 310 -13.42 22.70 -23.55
CA ASP A 310 -12.12 22.86 -24.20
C ASP A 310 -12.05 24.24 -24.89
N ASP A 311 -11.48 25.25 -24.21
CA ASP A 311 -11.21 26.58 -24.77
C ASP A 311 -9.77 26.65 -25.30
N SER A 312 -9.62 26.48 -26.61
CA SER A 312 -8.31 26.58 -27.28
C SER A 312 -7.56 27.92 -27.09
N SER A 313 -8.26 28.95 -26.61
CA SER A 313 -7.69 30.26 -26.32
C SER A 313 -7.09 30.40 -24.91
N VAL A 314 -7.23 29.40 -24.04
CA VAL A 314 -6.74 29.39 -22.65
C VAL A 314 -5.77 28.22 -22.41
N TRP A 315 -4.60 28.46 -21.81
CA TRP A 315 -3.62 27.41 -21.51
C TRP A 315 -4.04 26.59 -20.30
N ILE A 316 -4.44 27.26 -19.22
CA ILE A 316 -4.86 26.64 -17.96
C ILE A 316 -6.29 27.07 -17.67
N PRO A 317 -7.26 26.16 -17.86
CA PRO A 317 -8.65 26.46 -17.54
C PRO A 317 -8.81 26.95 -16.10
N ARG A 318 -9.70 27.93 -15.89
CA ARG A 318 -9.85 28.62 -14.60
C ARG A 318 -10.17 27.66 -13.44
N GLN A 319 -10.84 26.55 -13.74
CA GLN A 319 -11.19 25.46 -12.83
C GLN A 319 -9.95 24.75 -12.25
N PHE A 320 -8.83 24.72 -12.98
CA PHE A 320 -7.59 24.10 -12.50
C PHE A 320 -6.73 25.02 -11.64
N ARG A 321 -6.92 26.35 -11.74
CA ARG A 321 -6.11 27.33 -10.99
C ARG A 321 -6.21 27.13 -9.47
N ARG A 322 -7.41 26.86 -8.95
CA ARG A 322 -7.64 26.56 -7.51
C ARG A 322 -6.87 25.34 -7.00
N TYR A 323 -6.58 24.37 -7.88
CA TYR A 323 -5.79 23.19 -7.55
C TYR A 323 -4.30 23.49 -7.64
N LEU A 324 -3.87 24.23 -8.67
CA LEU A 324 -2.49 24.69 -8.80
C LEU A 324 -2.07 25.63 -7.66
N GLU A 325 -2.99 26.41 -7.11
CA GLU A 325 -2.78 27.20 -5.89
C GLU A 325 -2.45 26.33 -4.68
N ILE A 326 -3.17 25.21 -4.47
CA ILE A 326 -2.85 24.26 -3.40
C ILE A 326 -1.44 23.69 -3.59
N LEU A 327 -1.10 23.36 -4.83
CA LEU A 327 0.19 22.78 -5.19
C LEU A 327 1.35 23.78 -5.13
N GLY A 328 1.09 25.07 -4.88
CA GLY A 328 2.11 26.13 -4.99
C GLY A 328 2.72 26.24 -6.38
N ALA A 329 2.00 25.77 -7.41
CA ALA A 329 2.51 25.57 -8.78
C ALA A 329 1.77 26.42 -9.80
N LEU A 330 1.23 27.56 -9.38
CA LEU A 330 0.43 28.45 -10.22
C LEU A 330 1.35 29.35 -11.09
N PRO A 331 1.38 29.20 -12.43
CA PRO A 331 2.26 30.00 -13.28
C PRO A 331 1.62 31.37 -13.60
N GLU A 332 2.05 32.41 -12.88
CA GLU A 332 1.48 33.76 -12.97
C GLU A 332 1.54 34.37 -14.38
N ASP A 333 2.61 34.11 -15.12
CA ASP A 333 2.84 34.59 -16.48
C ASP A 333 1.84 33.99 -17.48
N ILE A 334 1.59 32.68 -17.38
CA ILE A 334 0.61 31.97 -18.20
C ILE A 334 -0.81 32.48 -17.87
N ILE A 335 -1.11 32.69 -16.60
CA ILE A 335 -2.43 33.17 -16.16
C ILE A 335 -2.70 34.59 -16.62
N ALA A 336 -1.71 35.48 -16.52
CA ALA A 336 -1.84 36.84 -17.04
C ALA A 336 -2.14 36.84 -18.54
N GLY A 337 -1.53 35.91 -19.30
CA GLY A 337 -1.84 35.68 -20.71
C GLY A 337 -3.27 35.16 -20.95
N ASP A 338 -3.73 34.22 -20.12
CA ASP A 338 -5.07 33.63 -20.20
C ASP A 338 -6.19 34.58 -19.78
N ASP A 339 -5.92 35.53 -18.89
CA ASP A 339 -6.89 36.55 -18.44
C ASP A 339 -6.89 37.80 -19.34
N ALA A 340 -6.00 37.85 -20.33
CA ALA A 340 -6.00 38.91 -21.32
C ALA A 340 -7.26 38.88 -22.21
N SER A 341 -7.53 40.01 -22.89
CA SER A 341 -8.70 40.12 -23.78
C SER A 341 -8.67 39.06 -24.89
N ARG A 342 -9.85 38.62 -25.36
CA ARG A 342 -9.96 37.58 -26.41
C ARG A 342 -9.12 37.89 -27.65
N PHE A 343 -9.04 39.16 -28.05
CA PHE A 343 -8.20 39.60 -29.16
C PHE A 343 -6.71 39.43 -28.86
N HIS A 344 -6.28 39.75 -27.64
CA HIS A 344 -4.90 39.52 -27.20
C HIS A 344 -4.56 38.02 -27.18
N ARG A 345 -5.45 37.17 -26.63
CA ARG A 345 -5.26 35.71 -26.61
C ARG A 345 -5.17 35.11 -28.02
N TRP A 346 -6.04 35.56 -28.91
CA TRP A 346 -6.05 35.18 -30.33
C TRP A 346 -4.76 35.61 -31.04
N LYS A 347 -4.29 36.84 -30.81
CA LYS A 347 -3.03 37.34 -31.39
C LYS A 347 -1.84 36.50 -30.91
N MET A 348 -1.80 36.15 -29.62
CA MET A 348 -0.73 35.34 -29.04
C MET A 348 -0.77 33.88 -29.49
N SER A 349 -1.96 33.31 -29.76
CA SER A 349 -2.10 31.93 -30.25
C SER A 349 -1.63 31.72 -31.69
N HIS A 350 -1.57 32.77 -32.51
CA HIS A 350 -1.12 32.68 -33.91
C HIS A 350 0.41 32.80 -34.06
N GLY A 351 1.10 33.36 -33.06
CA GLY A 351 2.55 33.56 -33.11
C GLY A 351 3.38 32.37 -32.60
N HIS A 352 2.80 31.56 -31.70
CA HIS A 352 3.48 30.41 -31.10
C HIS A 352 2.53 29.23 -31.00
N ARG A 353 2.92 28.07 -31.55
CA ARG A 353 2.20 26.82 -31.36
C ARG A 353 2.18 26.51 -29.87
N ARG A 354 1.00 26.56 -29.25
CA ARG A 354 0.83 26.30 -27.82
C ARG A 354 1.22 24.85 -27.53
N PRO A 355 1.95 24.59 -26.43
CA PRO A 355 2.25 23.22 -26.06
C PRO A 355 0.97 22.50 -25.65
N ARG A 356 0.84 21.22 -26.01
CA ARG A 356 -0.30 20.36 -25.62
C ARG A 356 -0.38 20.15 -24.11
N ILE A 357 0.73 20.37 -23.42
CA ILE A 357 0.92 20.11 -22.00
C ILE A 357 1.76 21.22 -21.37
N VAL A 358 1.38 21.66 -20.18
CA VAL A 358 2.14 22.58 -19.35
C VAL A 358 2.77 21.77 -18.21
N PRO A 359 4.09 21.50 -18.27
CA PRO A 359 4.80 20.84 -17.17
C PRO A 359 5.07 21.84 -16.04
N LEU A 360 4.86 21.41 -14.79
CA LEU A 360 5.05 22.20 -13.58
C LEU A 360 5.80 21.37 -12.52
N GLY A 361 6.31 22.02 -11.47
CA GLY A 361 7.12 21.35 -10.43
C GLY A 361 8.42 20.77 -10.99
N ALA A 362 8.70 19.49 -10.72
CA ALA A 362 9.89 18.80 -11.23
C ALA A 362 9.81 18.40 -12.72
N GLY A 363 8.75 18.81 -13.44
CA GLY A 363 8.59 18.64 -14.87
C GLY A 363 7.38 17.79 -15.26
N LYS A 364 7.37 17.33 -16.53
CA LYS A 364 6.29 16.49 -17.08
C LYS A 364 6.19 15.17 -16.29
N VAL A 365 4.96 14.69 -16.08
CA VAL A 365 4.70 13.34 -15.54
C VAL A 365 5.38 12.28 -16.41
N SER A 366 5.99 11.29 -15.78
CA SER A 366 6.85 10.34 -16.49
C SER A 366 6.11 9.07 -16.88
N ARG A 367 5.05 8.73 -16.17
CA ARG A 367 4.27 7.51 -16.38
C ARG A 367 2.88 7.82 -16.93
N VAL A 368 2.33 6.88 -17.69
CA VAL A 368 0.96 6.93 -18.22
C VAL A 368 0.27 5.62 -17.82
N PRO A 369 -0.13 5.50 -16.54
CA PRO A 369 -0.75 4.29 -16.05
C PRO A 369 -2.05 3.99 -16.79
N LYS A 370 -2.31 2.71 -17.04
CA LYS A 370 -3.58 2.22 -17.58
C LYS A 370 -4.41 1.64 -16.45
N LEU A 371 -5.59 2.21 -16.23
CA LEU A 371 -6.56 1.67 -15.29
C LEU A 371 -7.46 0.68 -16.04
N ARG A 372 -7.51 -0.57 -15.57
CA ARG A 372 -8.50 -1.54 -16.04
C ARG A 372 -9.83 -1.28 -15.37
N ASP A 373 -10.88 -1.46 -16.15
CA ASP A 373 -12.23 -1.58 -15.63
C ASP A 373 -12.29 -2.90 -14.84
N VAL A 374 -12.46 -2.79 -13.52
CA VAL A 374 -12.63 -3.94 -12.61
C VAL A 374 -14.07 -4.43 -12.67
#